data_AF-A0A4R4AG62-F1
#
_entry.id   AF-A0A4R4AG62-F1
#
_cell.length_a   1.000
_cell.length_b   1.000
_cell.length_c   1.000
_cell.angle_alpha   90.00
_cell.angle_beta   90.00
_cell.angle_gamma   90.00
#
_symmetry.space_group_name_H-M   'P 1'
#
loop_
_entity.id
_entity.type
_entity.pdbx_description
1 polymer ?
#
loop_
_entity_poly.entity_id
_entity_poly.type
_entity_poly.pdbx_seq_one_letter_code
_entity_poly.pdbx_strand_id
1 'polypeptide(L)'
;MLVNSRVADIAPIIEKRLRDQGEIDAYSRVIVHQRTRLRDAYRVFYTVVPLDVWTRYQKRVKTSDQHQVLIPLGAAMLAWALRRGRASHLLVLLQPDDISFMVVIDKQVMLAERMPVLAGSDPTLVAERLYRQLNDQGFGRAYPLPPHATLIGHGEFTEETGTRLLDALQRRFPGMDWGRLDTACTIDHDPDFQSALPALLETSSEAIADATPAQRAQLLLLSLLPWMGLSFLVLAAALAWQGTRWSEQARTLEQRLAEQRIAVADLDEVEARLQRTHQGSIATAEQAADVLALLELQSLRDRVPPLPRLVRDVQRSLPEGLALQELSVVVEDGVAMVVLTGSSAAFYPTMEKERHLVEALGQRGYRVVDQTIQAGNSGENTFSLAAIWRGARGEDSDDTPATTGARP
;
A
#
# COMPACT_ATOMS: atom_id res chain seq x y z
N MET A 1 -8.19 -13.13 17.55
CA MET A 1 -8.79 -11.82 17.93
C MET A 1 -8.17 -11.39 19.26
N LEU A 2 -6.93 -10.87 19.24
CA LEU A 2 -6.28 -10.28 20.41
C LEU A 2 -6.63 -8.79 20.39
N VAL A 3 -7.75 -8.46 21.02
CA VAL A 3 -8.37 -7.13 20.89
C VAL A 3 -7.74 -6.15 21.87
N ASN A 4 -7.05 -5.19 21.29
CA ASN A 4 -6.87 -3.84 21.80
C ASN A 4 -8.21 -3.10 21.64
N SER A 5 -8.99 -2.89 22.71
CA SER A 5 -10.00 -1.82 22.74
C SER A 5 -10.44 -1.43 24.17
N ARG A 6 -10.10 -0.18 24.54
CA ARG A 6 -10.88 0.79 25.32
C ARG A 6 -11.61 0.32 26.58
N VAL A 7 -10.99 -0.51 27.41
CA VAL A 7 -11.35 -0.63 28.83
C VAL A 7 -10.11 -0.26 29.63
N ALA A 8 -10.29 0.49 30.73
CA ALA A 8 -9.23 0.93 31.63
C ALA A 8 -8.14 -0.13 31.76
N ASP A 9 -6.88 0.31 31.64
CA ASP A 9 -5.72 -0.56 31.77
C ASP A 9 -5.84 -1.36 33.07
N ILE A 10 -6.02 -2.67 32.96
CA ILE A 10 -6.25 -3.55 34.10
C ILE A 10 -4.93 -3.93 34.78
N ALA A 11 -3.80 -3.70 34.09
CA ALA A 11 -2.47 -4.03 34.60
C ALA A 11 -2.15 -3.29 35.93
N PRO A 12 -2.40 -1.97 36.09
CA PRO A 12 -2.25 -1.30 37.38
C PRO A 12 -3.12 -1.89 38.50
N ILE A 13 -4.34 -2.34 38.18
CA ILE A 13 -5.24 -2.94 39.17
C ILE A 13 -4.71 -4.29 39.63
N ILE A 14 -4.23 -5.11 38.70
CA ILE A 14 -3.61 -6.42 39.00
C ILE A 14 -2.34 -6.22 39.83
N GLU A 15 -1.47 -5.31 39.42
CA GLU A 15 -0.22 -5.00 40.12
C GLU A 15 -0.47 -4.58 41.57
N LYS A 16 -1.37 -3.63 41.78
CA LYS A 16 -1.75 -3.19 43.13
C LYS A 16 -2.28 -4.35 43.96
N ARG A 17 -3.17 -5.18 43.40
CA ARG A 17 -3.75 -6.33 44.11
C ARG A 17 -2.69 -7.33 44.54
N LEU A 18 -1.75 -7.67 43.67
CA LEU A 18 -0.65 -8.59 43.99
C LEU A 18 0.23 -8.06 45.12
N ARG A 19 0.48 -6.75 45.12
CA ARG A 19 1.21 -6.09 46.21
C ARG A 19 0.43 -6.10 47.52
N ASP A 20 -0.86 -5.78 47.47
CA ASP A 20 -1.76 -5.80 48.63
C ASP A 20 -1.87 -7.23 49.23
N GLN A 21 -1.69 -8.27 48.41
CA GLN A 21 -1.66 -9.67 48.82
C GLN A 21 -0.28 -10.17 49.28
N GLY A 22 0.78 -9.37 49.12
CA GLY A 22 2.15 -9.78 49.43
C GLY A 22 2.72 -10.82 48.47
N GLU A 23 2.14 -10.98 47.28
CA GLU A 23 2.71 -11.84 46.23
C GLU A 23 3.91 -11.18 45.53
N ILE A 24 3.98 -9.85 45.56
CA ILE A 24 5.12 -9.07 45.07
C ILE A 24 5.48 -7.98 46.08
N ASP A 25 6.78 -7.82 46.32
CA ASP A 25 7.30 -6.80 47.26
C ASP A 25 7.65 -5.48 46.57
N ALA A 26 7.78 -5.48 45.24
CA ALA A 26 8.26 -4.35 44.47
C ALA A 26 7.38 -4.07 43.24
N TYR A 27 7.51 -2.84 42.73
CA TYR A 27 6.90 -2.45 41.46
C TYR A 27 7.25 -3.47 40.38
N SER A 28 6.24 -3.88 39.63
CA SER A 28 6.40 -4.86 38.56
C SER A 28 5.62 -4.45 37.32
N ARG A 29 6.12 -4.84 36.15
CA ARG A 29 5.42 -4.69 34.88
C ARG A 29 4.47 -5.88 34.72
N VAL A 30 3.17 -5.63 34.69
CA VAL A 30 2.16 -6.65 34.41
C VAL A 30 1.88 -6.66 32.90
N ILE A 31 2.04 -7.83 32.28
CA ILE A 31 1.73 -8.08 30.87
C ILE A 31 0.50 -8.98 30.81
N VAL A 32 -0.60 -8.46 30.26
CA VAL A 32 -1.87 -9.19 30.15
C VAL A 32 -1.94 -9.93 28.82
N HIS A 33 -2.09 -11.25 28.87
CA HIS A 33 -2.10 -12.12 27.68
C HIS A 33 -3.52 -12.44 27.21
N GLN A 34 -4.43 -12.67 28.15
CA GLN A 34 -5.82 -12.97 27.85
C GLN A 34 -6.74 -12.34 28.89
N ARG A 35 -7.89 -11.87 28.42
CA ARG A 35 -8.99 -11.39 29.26
C ARG A 35 -10.28 -12.04 28.82
N THR A 36 -10.95 -12.67 29.77
CA THR A 36 -12.26 -13.30 29.60
C THR A 36 -13.26 -12.62 30.51
N ARG A 37 -14.40 -12.19 29.96
CA ARG A 37 -15.51 -11.68 30.77
C ARG A 37 -16.35 -12.84 31.28
N LEU A 38 -16.54 -12.92 32.60
CA LEU A 38 -17.36 -13.91 33.27
C LEU A 38 -18.51 -13.19 34.01
N ARG A 39 -19.64 -13.00 33.32
CA ARG A 39 -20.79 -12.19 33.80
C ARG A 39 -20.33 -10.79 34.26
N ASP A 40 -20.19 -10.59 35.56
CA ASP A 40 -19.82 -9.33 36.23
C ASP A 40 -18.34 -9.25 36.64
N ALA A 41 -17.56 -10.30 36.37
CA ALA A 41 -16.13 -10.38 36.67
C ALA A 41 -15.28 -10.50 35.39
N TYR A 42 -13.99 -10.23 35.53
CA TYR A 42 -13.00 -10.55 34.51
C TYR A 42 -12.03 -11.59 35.05
N ARG A 43 -11.82 -12.66 34.27
CA ARG A 43 -10.68 -13.54 34.42
C ARG A 43 -9.57 -13.02 33.52
N VAL A 44 -8.38 -12.85 34.08
CA VAL A 44 -7.22 -12.33 33.36
C VAL A 44 -6.08 -13.32 33.51
N PHE A 45 -5.47 -13.68 32.40
CA PHE A 45 -4.21 -14.41 32.36
C PHE A 45 -3.09 -13.42 32.07
N TYR A 46 -2.08 -13.36 32.93
CA TYR A 46 -1.03 -12.36 32.89
C TYR A 46 0.32 -12.93 33.32
N THR A 47 1.39 -12.22 33.00
CA THR A 47 2.73 -12.44 33.55
C THR A 47 3.18 -11.17 34.24
N VAL A 48 3.76 -11.34 35.44
CA VAL A 48 4.36 -10.23 36.18
C VAL A 48 5.87 -10.30 36.00
N VAL A 49 6.44 -9.20 35.53
CA VAL A 49 7.87 -9.07 35.31
C VAL A 49 8.41 -8.07 36.34
N PRO A 50 9.33 -8.50 37.24
CA PRO A 50 9.98 -7.58 38.16
C PRO A 50 10.61 -6.37 37.45
N LEU A 51 10.53 -5.18 38.04
CA LEU A 51 10.97 -3.95 37.39
C LEU A 51 12.48 -3.95 37.07
N ASP A 52 13.30 -4.60 37.89
CA ASP A 52 14.74 -4.78 37.64
C ASP A 52 14.99 -5.66 36.39
N VAL A 53 14.21 -6.73 36.20
CA VAL A 53 14.28 -7.58 35.00
C VAL A 53 13.84 -6.79 33.78
N TRP A 54 12.74 -6.05 33.89
CA TRP A 54 12.20 -5.23 32.81
C TRP A 54 13.16 -4.11 32.39
N THR A 55 13.74 -3.38 33.34
CA THR A 55 14.70 -2.31 33.06
C THR A 55 16.00 -2.85 32.47
N ARG A 56 16.50 -4.00 32.94
CA ARG A 56 17.63 -4.70 32.32
C ARG A 56 17.33 -5.10 30.87
N TYR A 57 16.14 -5.63 30.60
CA TYR A 57 15.69 -5.93 29.24
C TYR A 57 15.67 -4.66 28.38
N GLN A 58 15.04 -3.57 28.84
CA GLN A 58 14.99 -2.31 28.10
C GLN A 58 16.38 -1.74 27.81
N LYS A 59 17.31 -1.83 28.77
CA LYS A 59 18.70 -1.42 28.55
C LYS A 59 19.37 -2.27 27.48
N ARG A 60 19.21 -3.59 27.54
CA ARG A 60 19.77 -4.53 26.57
C ARG A 60 19.25 -4.28 25.15
N VAL A 61 17.94 -4.08 25.02
CA VAL A 61 17.29 -3.73 23.74
C VAL A 61 17.85 -2.44 23.16
N LYS A 62 18.10 -1.42 23.98
CA LYS A 62 18.65 -0.13 23.52
C LYS A 62 20.10 -0.20 23.09
N THR A 63 20.88 -1.13 23.65
CA THR A 63 22.32 -1.26 23.39
C THR A 63 22.65 -2.33 22.35
N SER A 64 21.71 -3.24 22.04
CA SER A 64 21.95 -4.29 21.07
C SER A 64 21.69 -3.82 19.64
N ASP A 65 22.60 -4.13 18.72
CA ASP A 65 22.39 -3.97 17.28
C ASP A 65 21.39 -5.01 16.73
N GLN A 66 21.11 -6.07 17.50
CA GLN A 66 20.17 -7.12 17.14
C GLN A 66 18.79 -6.85 17.75
N HIS A 67 17.74 -7.20 16.99
CA HIS A 67 16.37 -7.04 17.44
C HIS A 67 16.05 -8.06 18.55
N GLN A 68 15.85 -7.57 19.77
CA GLN A 68 15.55 -8.42 20.93
C GLN A 68 14.11 -8.21 21.41
N VAL A 69 13.40 -9.32 21.61
CA VAL A 69 11.99 -9.33 21.98
C VAL A 69 11.79 -10.08 23.29
N LEU A 70 11.01 -9.52 24.21
CA LEU A 70 10.57 -10.23 25.40
C LEU A 70 9.27 -10.99 25.07
N ILE A 71 9.33 -12.31 25.17
CA ILE A 71 8.17 -13.18 24.97
C ILE A 71 7.87 -13.88 26.30
N PRO A 72 6.78 -13.50 26.98
CA PRO A 72 6.34 -14.21 28.17
C PRO A 72 5.96 -15.65 27.81
N LEU A 73 6.56 -16.60 28.52
CA LEU A 73 6.44 -18.03 28.23
C LEU A 73 4.99 -18.54 28.24
N GLY A 74 4.20 -18.09 29.22
CA GLY A 74 2.77 -18.39 29.27
C GLY A 74 2.02 -17.86 28.04
N ALA A 75 2.43 -16.72 27.51
CA ALA A 75 1.82 -16.16 26.31
C ALA A 75 2.18 -16.98 25.06
N ALA A 76 3.43 -17.46 24.95
CA ALA A 76 3.85 -18.38 23.91
C ALA A 76 3.09 -19.71 23.96
N MET A 77 2.93 -20.29 25.16
CA MET A 77 2.11 -21.47 25.40
C MET A 77 0.67 -21.27 24.93
N LEU A 78 0.02 -20.18 25.36
CA LEU A 78 -1.34 -19.86 24.95
C LEU A 78 -1.46 -19.69 23.42
N ALA A 79 -0.52 -18.98 22.81
CA ALA A 79 -0.49 -18.77 21.37
C ALA A 79 -0.41 -20.09 20.59
N TRP A 80 0.47 -20.99 21.03
CA TRP A 80 0.63 -22.31 20.43
C TRP A 80 -0.68 -23.11 20.51
N ALA A 81 -1.33 -23.15 21.69
CA ALA A 81 -2.61 -23.83 21.86
C ALA A 81 -3.71 -23.26 20.95
N LEU A 82 -3.82 -21.93 20.87
CA LEU A 82 -4.82 -21.26 20.04
C LEU A 82 -4.60 -21.51 18.54
N ARG A 83 -3.34 -21.55 18.09
CA ARG A 83 -2.99 -21.76 16.68
C ARG A 83 -3.28 -23.17 16.19
N ARG A 84 -3.23 -24.17 17.08
CA ARG A 84 -3.64 -25.55 16.77
C ARG A 84 -5.14 -25.69 16.48
N GLY A 85 -5.94 -24.64 16.72
CA GLY A 85 -7.38 -24.64 16.46
C GLY A 85 -8.18 -25.53 17.41
N ARG A 86 -7.54 -26.13 18.42
CA ARG A 86 -8.17 -26.99 19.41
C ARG A 86 -8.94 -26.12 20.41
N ALA A 87 -10.16 -26.55 20.76
CA ALA A 87 -10.98 -25.85 21.75
C ALA A 87 -10.36 -25.97 23.15
N SER A 88 -9.88 -27.16 23.51
CA SER A 88 -9.36 -27.46 24.84
C SER A 88 -8.04 -28.21 24.74
N HIS A 89 -7.04 -27.80 25.54
CA HIS A 89 -5.68 -28.34 25.49
C HIS A 89 -4.98 -28.19 26.85
N LEU A 90 -4.27 -29.23 27.31
CA LEU A 90 -3.36 -29.19 28.45
C LEU A 90 -1.91 -29.04 27.95
N LEU A 91 -1.23 -27.96 28.33
CA LEU A 91 0.18 -27.76 28.03
C LEU A 91 0.99 -28.01 29.28
N VAL A 92 2.04 -28.82 29.18
CA VAL A 92 2.97 -29.09 30.27
C VAL A 92 4.36 -28.74 29.77
N LEU A 93 4.96 -27.72 30.36
CA LEU A 93 6.33 -27.33 30.15
C LEU A 93 7.18 -27.82 31.31
N LEU A 94 8.16 -28.64 30.97
CA LEU A 94 9.20 -29.08 31.87
C LEU A 94 10.36 -28.11 31.81
N GLN A 95 10.80 -27.64 32.96
CA GLN A 95 12.02 -26.89 33.15
C GLN A 95 12.92 -27.66 34.13
N PRO A 96 14.22 -27.33 34.25
CA PRO A 96 15.14 -28.06 35.13
C PRO A 96 14.67 -28.16 36.59
N ASP A 97 14.12 -27.06 37.12
CA ASP A 97 13.78 -26.92 38.55
C ASP A 97 12.27 -26.93 38.82
N ASP A 98 11.45 -26.99 37.78
CA ASP A 98 10.01 -26.80 37.91
C ASP A 98 9.21 -27.28 36.70
N ILE A 99 7.90 -27.32 36.90
CA ILE A 99 6.93 -27.67 35.87
C ILE A 99 5.90 -26.57 35.81
N SER A 100 5.84 -25.93 34.65
CA SER A 100 4.82 -24.96 34.33
C SER A 100 3.74 -25.65 33.50
N PHE A 101 2.50 -25.63 33.93
CA PHE A 101 1.41 -26.21 33.15
C PHE A 101 0.28 -25.21 32.96
N MET A 102 -0.47 -25.39 31.87
CA MET A 102 -1.57 -24.54 31.49
C MET A 102 -2.72 -25.37 30.94
N VAL A 103 -3.91 -25.17 31.50
CA VAL A 103 -5.15 -25.77 31.02
C VAL A 103 -5.94 -24.72 30.26
N VAL A 104 -6.13 -24.96 28.97
CA VAL A 104 -6.97 -24.15 28.10
C VAL A 104 -8.26 -24.93 27.83
N ILE A 105 -9.42 -24.32 28.05
CA ILE A 105 -10.74 -24.88 27.70
C ILE A 105 -11.52 -23.81 26.95
N ASP A 106 -12.15 -24.20 25.84
CA ASP A 106 -12.86 -23.29 24.94
C ASP A 106 -12.06 -22.02 24.59
N LYS A 107 -10.77 -22.21 24.29
CA LYS A 107 -9.80 -21.15 23.97
C LYS A 107 -9.54 -20.18 25.12
N GLN A 108 -9.91 -20.51 26.35
CA GLN A 108 -9.70 -19.70 27.55
C GLN A 108 -8.78 -20.42 28.52
N VAL A 109 -7.82 -19.69 29.10
CA VAL A 109 -6.99 -20.22 30.19
C VAL A 109 -7.86 -20.39 31.43
N MET A 110 -8.02 -21.64 31.85
CA MET A 110 -8.75 -22.02 33.05
C MET A 110 -7.84 -22.11 34.27
N LEU A 111 -6.62 -22.61 34.05
CA LEU A 111 -5.59 -22.77 35.08
C LEU A 111 -4.22 -22.59 34.44
N ALA A 112 -3.31 -21.92 35.13
CA ALA A 112 -1.91 -21.85 34.77
C ALA A 112 -1.09 -21.74 36.06
N GLU A 113 -0.23 -22.73 36.30
CA GLU A 113 0.52 -22.83 37.55
C GLU A 113 1.94 -23.34 37.29
N ARG A 114 2.82 -23.02 38.23
CA ARG A 114 4.21 -23.46 38.26
C ARG A 114 4.43 -24.27 39.53
N MET A 115 4.93 -25.49 39.39
CA MET A 115 5.19 -26.40 40.48
C MET A 115 6.69 -26.68 40.57
N PRO A 116 7.35 -26.43 41.71
CA PRO A 116 8.76 -26.76 41.87
C PRO A 116 8.96 -28.27 41.81
N VAL A 117 10.00 -28.70 41.12
CA VAL A 117 10.43 -30.09 41.01
C VAL A 117 11.87 -30.18 41.45
N LEU A 118 12.16 -31.16 42.30
CA LEU A 118 13.54 -31.38 42.73
C LEU A 118 14.32 -31.96 41.54
N ALA A 119 15.51 -31.42 41.27
CA ALA A 119 16.40 -31.95 40.24
C ALA A 119 16.58 -33.48 40.43
N GLY A 120 16.44 -34.24 39.34
CA GLY A 120 16.50 -35.71 39.37
C GLY A 120 15.26 -36.43 39.91
N SER A 121 14.12 -35.73 40.07
CA SER A 121 12.86 -36.37 40.48
C SER A 121 12.41 -37.45 39.48
N ASP A 122 11.90 -38.57 40.00
CA ASP A 122 11.29 -39.63 39.19
C ASP A 122 10.12 -39.05 38.36
N PRO A 123 10.12 -39.22 37.02
CA PRO A 123 9.02 -38.83 36.13
C PRO A 123 7.64 -39.31 36.62
N THR A 124 7.58 -40.46 37.27
CA THR A 124 6.31 -41.01 37.81
C THR A 124 5.76 -40.14 38.93
N LEU A 125 6.63 -39.64 39.81
CA LEU A 125 6.24 -38.77 40.92
C LEU A 125 5.81 -37.39 40.42
N VAL A 126 6.49 -36.89 39.39
CA VAL A 126 6.10 -35.68 38.68
C VAL A 126 4.69 -35.80 38.10
N ALA A 127 4.40 -36.89 37.38
CA ALA A 127 3.08 -37.14 36.78
C ALA A 127 1.99 -37.25 37.84
N GLU A 128 2.27 -37.94 38.96
CA GLU A 128 1.35 -38.06 40.10
C GLU A 128 1.06 -36.69 40.74
N ARG A 129 2.08 -35.84 40.89
CA ARG A 129 1.91 -34.50 41.45
C ARG A 129 1.03 -33.63 40.56
N LEU A 130 1.26 -33.64 39.25
CA LEU A 130 0.41 -32.94 38.29
C LEU A 130 -1.02 -33.45 38.32
N TYR A 131 -1.21 -34.77 38.40
CA TYR A 131 -2.54 -35.39 38.51
C TYR A 131 -3.29 -34.94 39.76
N ARG A 132 -2.62 -34.94 40.92
CA ARG A 132 -3.22 -34.43 42.16
C ARG A 132 -3.57 -32.96 42.04
N GLN A 133 -2.64 -32.13 41.56
CA GLN A 133 -2.88 -30.70 41.40
C GLN A 133 -4.09 -30.40 40.52
N LEU A 134 -4.22 -31.07 39.37
CA LEU A 134 -5.39 -30.90 38.50
C LEU A 134 -6.70 -31.35 39.15
N ASN A 135 -6.68 -32.49 39.87
CA ASN A 135 -7.86 -32.99 40.58
C ASN A 135 -8.29 -32.08 41.74
N ASP A 136 -7.34 -31.53 42.49
CA ASP A 136 -7.60 -30.63 43.61
C ASP A 136 -8.23 -29.32 43.11
N GLN A 137 -7.85 -28.88 41.90
CA GLN A 137 -8.48 -27.75 41.19
C GLN A 137 -9.83 -28.14 40.52
N GLY A 138 -10.28 -29.38 40.68
CA GLY A 138 -11.59 -29.86 40.23
C GLY A 138 -11.66 -30.33 38.77
N PHE A 139 -10.53 -30.44 38.06
CA PHE A 139 -10.51 -31.05 36.73
C PHE A 139 -10.77 -32.56 36.84
N GLY A 140 -11.61 -33.10 35.94
CA GLY A 140 -12.11 -34.47 36.01
C GLY A 140 -13.35 -34.65 36.91
N ARG A 141 -13.76 -33.60 37.65
CA ARG A 141 -14.98 -33.59 38.46
C ARG A 141 -15.94 -32.47 38.07
N ALA A 142 -15.52 -31.23 38.31
CA ALA A 142 -16.30 -30.02 38.04
C ALA A 142 -16.00 -29.47 36.64
N TYR A 143 -14.76 -29.61 36.18
CA TYR A 143 -14.32 -29.20 34.85
C TYR A 143 -13.90 -30.42 34.03
N PRO A 144 -14.25 -30.51 32.74
CA PRO A 144 -13.79 -31.60 31.91
C PRO A 144 -12.27 -31.54 31.73
N LEU A 145 -11.61 -32.70 31.72
CA LEU A 145 -10.21 -32.78 31.30
C LEU A 145 -10.14 -32.46 29.80
N PRO A 146 -9.13 -31.69 29.35
CA PRO A 146 -8.92 -31.47 27.92
C PRO A 146 -8.71 -32.80 27.19
N PRO A 147 -9.24 -32.98 25.98
CA PRO A 147 -9.03 -34.22 25.21
C PRO A 147 -7.59 -34.33 24.67
N HIS A 148 -6.85 -33.22 24.63
CA HIS A 148 -5.49 -33.15 24.10
C HIS A 148 -4.53 -32.58 25.12
N ALA A 149 -3.32 -33.13 25.15
CA ALA A 149 -2.23 -32.64 25.97
C ALA A 149 -0.93 -32.55 25.17
N THR A 150 -0.04 -31.64 25.53
CA THR A 150 1.29 -31.55 24.91
C THR A 150 2.36 -31.32 25.95
N LEU A 151 3.38 -32.18 25.89
CA LEU A 151 4.59 -32.07 26.68
C LEU A 151 5.64 -31.25 25.91
N ILE A 152 6.16 -30.21 26.56
CA ILE A 152 7.20 -29.32 26.05
C ILE A 152 8.42 -29.51 26.95
N GLY A 153 9.54 -29.97 26.39
CA GLY A 153 10.79 -30.15 27.13
C GLY A 153 11.70 -28.92 27.02
N HIS A 154 12.31 -28.50 28.12
CA HIS A 154 13.34 -27.48 28.15
C HIS A 154 14.39 -27.76 29.23
N GLY A 155 15.67 -27.81 28.85
CA GLY A 155 16.80 -27.96 29.77
C GLY A 155 17.46 -29.33 29.65
N GLU A 156 17.95 -29.87 30.78
CA GLU A 156 18.57 -31.20 30.93
C GLU A 156 17.54 -32.35 30.78
N PHE A 157 16.66 -32.26 29.78
CA PHE A 157 15.63 -33.25 29.53
C PHE A 157 16.04 -34.10 28.34
N THR A 158 16.63 -35.25 28.63
CA THR A 158 16.95 -36.25 27.60
C THR A 158 15.67 -36.80 26.97
N GLU A 159 15.81 -37.35 25.76
CA GLU A 159 14.71 -38.01 25.06
C GLU A 159 14.09 -39.14 25.90
N GLU A 160 14.91 -39.86 26.65
CA GLU A 160 14.52 -40.96 27.55
C GLU A 160 13.69 -40.47 28.75
N THR A 161 14.08 -39.38 29.41
CA THR A 161 13.27 -38.80 30.50
C THR A 161 11.94 -38.27 29.95
N GLY A 162 11.98 -37.70 28.74
CA GLY A 162 10.83 -37.34 27.90
C GLY A 162 9.80 -38.44 27.78
N THR A 163 10.23 -39.59 27.27
CA THR A 163 9.37 -40.74 27.00
C THR A 163 8.85 -41.37 28.28
N ARG A 164 9.70 -41.56 29.30
CA ARG A 164 9.28 -42.09 30.60
C ARG A 164 8.22 -41.23 31.27
N LEU A 165 8.35 -39.90 31.20
CA LEU A 165 7.33 -39.01 31.74
C LEU A 165 6.04 -39.07 30.93
N LEU A 166 6.14 -39.07 29.61
CA LEU A 166 4.98 -39.17 28.73
C LEU A 166 4.17 -40.43 29.03
N ASP A 167 4.84 -41.57 29.19
CA ASP A 167 4.23 -42.84 29.58
C ASP A 167 3.55 -42.74 30.95
N ALA A 168 4.22 -42.14 31.94
CA ALA A 168 3.64 -41.94 33.27
C ALA A 168 2.39 -41.04 33.22
N LEU A 169 2.41 -39.99 32.41
CA LEU A 169 1.28 -39.09 32.19
C LEU A 169 0.13 -39.80 31.47
N GLN A 170 0.40 -40.57 30.42
CA GLN A 170 -0.62 -41.35 29.71
C GLN A 170 -1.30 -42.37 30.62
N ARG A 171 -0.55 -43.03 31.51
CA ARG A 171 -1.13 -43.96 32.50
C ARG A 171 -2.03 -43.24 33.51
N ARG A 172 -1.67 -42.03 33.93
CA ARG A 172 -2.43 -41.26 34.94
C ARG A 172 -3.64 -40.54 34.36
N PHE A 173 -3.60 -40.22 33.07
CA PHE A 173 -4.68 -39.53 32.38
C PHE A 173 -5.20 -40.35 31.19
N PRO A 174 -5.92 -41.46 31.46
CA PRO A 174 -6.47 -42.28 30.40
C PRO A 174 -7.47 -41.47 29.57
N GLY A 175 -7.35 -41.53 28.24
CA GLY A 175 -8.24 -40.84 27.31
C GLY A 175 -7.79 -39.45 26.85
N MET A 176 -6.67 -38.92 27.37
CA MET A 176 -6.03 -37.75 26.79
C MET A 176 -5.08 -38.15 25.66
N ASP A 177 -5.17 -37.47 24.53
CA ASP A 177 -4.25 -37.56 23.41
C ASP A 177 -3.00 -36.72 23.70
N TRP A 178 -1.95 -37.40 24.18
CA TRP A 178 -0.68 -36.79 24.54
C TRP A 178 0.26 -36.69 23.33
N GLY A 179 0.59 -35.47 22.94
CA GLY A 179 1.68 -35.17 22.03
C GLY A 179 2.95 -34.71 22.76
N ARG A 180 4.09 -34.76 22.08
CA ARG A 180 5.34 -34.13 22.48
C ARG A 180 5.71 -33.06 21.45
N LEU A 181 6.22 -31.93 21.90
CA LEU A 181 6.81 -30.94 21.00
C LEU A 181 8.27 -31.31 20.76
N ASP A 182 8.67 -31.40 19.49
CA ASP A 182 10.01 -31.81 19.11
C ASP A 182 11.06 -30.83 19.63
N THR A 183 12.15 -31.38 20.17
CA THR A 183 13.30 -30.61 20.61
C THR A 183 14.09 -30.16 19.39
N ALA A 184 14.10 -28.84 19.15
CA ALA A 184 14.62 -28.26 17.92
C ALA A 184 16.08 -27.78 18.03
N CYS A 185 16.60 -27.60 19.25
CA CYS A 185 17.99 -27.17 19.44
C CYS A 185 18.66 -27.76 20.68
N THR A 186 19.97 -27.98 20.57
CA THR A 186 20.88 -28.10 21.70
C THR A 186 21.26 -26.71 22.19
N ILE A 187 21.05 -26.39 23.47
CA ILE A 187 21.48 -25.12 24.07
C ILE A 187 22.99 -25.18 24.26
N ASP A 188 23.71 -24.12 23.89
CA ASP A 188 25.16 -23.96 24.13
C ASP A 188 26.07 -25.08 23.60
N HIS A 189 25.64 -25.78 22.54
CA HIS A 189 26.34 -26.95 21.97
C HIS A 189 26.50 -28.14 22.93
N ASP A 190 25.78 -28.14 24.05
CA ASP A 190 25.70 -29.27 24.96
C ASP A 190 24.61 -30.23 24.46
N PRO A 191 24.96 -31.47 24.05
CA PRO A 191 23.97 -32.45 23.59
C PRO A 191 22.95 -32.82 24.68
N ASP A 192 23.28 -32.62 25.94
CA ASP A 192 22.42 -32.96 27.08
C ASP A 192 21.37 -31.87 27.36
N PHE A 193 21.57 -30.66 26.84
CA PHE A 193 20.60 -29.57 26.95
C PHE A 193 19.73 -29.44 25.71
N GLN A 194 18.54 -30.04 25.76
CA GLN A 194 17.59 -29.98 24.65
C GLN A 194 16.45 -29.00 24.94
N SER A 195 16.02 -28.25 23.92
CA SER A 195 14.94 -27.26 24.06
C SER A 195 13.91 -27.37 22.94
N ALA A 196 12.65 -27.54 23.33
CA ALA A 196 11.49 -27.40 22.46
C ALA A 196 10.94 -25.95 22.45
N LEU A 197 11.57 -25.03 23.20
CA LEU A 197 11.16 -23.62 23.20
C LEU A 197 11.22 -22.97 21.82
N PRO A 198 12.23 -23.20 20.95
CA PRO A 198 12.21 -22.60 19.61
C PRO A 198 10.98 -23.02 18.81
N ALA A 199 10.61 -24.30 18.82
CA ALA A 199 9.40 -24.78 18.16
C ALA A 199 8.12 -24.17 18.75
N LEU A 200 8.11 -23.89 20.07
CA LEU A 200 7.02 -23.15 20.70
C LEU A 200 6.97 -21.70 20.18
N LEU A 201 8.12 -21.06 20.08
CA LEU A 201 8.27 -19.66 19.68
C LEU A 201 8.02 -19.44 18.18
N GLU A 202 8.32 -20.40 17.30
CA GLU A 202 7.98 -20.34 15.87
C GLU A 202 6.48 -20.14 15.65
N THR A 203 5.65 -20.70 16.53
CA THR A 203 4.20 -20.52 16.45
C THR A 203 3.73 -19.21 17.05
N SER A 204 4.53 -18.59 17.91
CA SER A 204 4.22 -17.32 18.56
C SER A 204 4.36 -16.18 17.56
N SER A 205 3.25 -15.59 17.16
CA SER A 205 3.26 -14.41 16.30
C SER A 205 3.81 -13.20 17.06
N GLU A 206 4.32 -12.21 16.34
CA GLU A 206 4.69 -10.88 16.86
C GLU A 206 3.61 -10.22 17.72
N ALA A 207 2.34 -10.62 17.57
CA ALA A 207 1.23 -10.11 18.39
C ALA A 207 1.33 -10.47 19.90
N ILE A 208 2.16 -11.44 20.27
CA ILE A 208 2.36 -11.88 21.67
C ILE A 208 3.61 -11.25 22.29
N ALA A 209 4.51 -10.74 21.45
CA ALA A 209 5.69 -10.01 21.89
C ALA A 209 5.29 -8.70 22.56
N ASP A 210 5.84 -8.43 23.75
CA ASP A 210 5.80 -7.07 24.31
C ASP A 210 6.83 -6.20 23.58
N ALA A 211 6.55 -5.91 22.31
CA ALA A 211 7.36 -5.06 21.46
C ALA A 211 6.98 -3.59 21.68
N THR A 212 7.99 -2.75 21.89
CA THR A 212 7.82 -1.29 21.90
C THR A 212 7.21 -0.81 20.57
N PRO A 213 6.53 0.36 20.53
CA PRO A 213 5.97 0.89 19.28
C PRO A 213 7.00 1.00 18.15
N ALA A 214 8.23 1.38 18.48
CA ALA A 214 9.34 1.43 17.54
C ALA A 214 9.69 0.04 16.99
N GLN A 215 9.75 -0.99 17.84
CA GLN A 215 9.99 -2.36 17.41
C GLN A 215 8.85 -2.89 16.55
N ARG A 216 7.59 -2.59 16.89
CA ARG A 216 6.44 -2.95 16.05
C ARG A 216 6.53 -2.30 14.67
N ALA A 217 6.94 -1.04 14.60
CA ALA A 217 7.14 -0.36 13.31
C ALA A 217 8.27 -1.02 12.50
N GLN A 218 9.38 -1.40 13.13
CA GLN A 218 10.46 -2.14 12.47
C GLN A 218 10.01 -3.51 11.97
N LEU A 219 9.26 -4.26 12.76
CA LEU A 219 8.72 -5.57 12.38
C LEU A 219 7.74 -5.44 11.21
N LEU A 220 6.86 -4.45 11.23
CA LEU A 220 5.99 -4.14 10.09
C LEU A 220 6.81 -3.79 8.85
N LEU A 221 7.87 -3.00 8.98
CA LEU A 221 8.74 -2.64 7.86
C LEU A 221 9.49 -3.86 7.29
N LEU A 222 9.97 -4.75 8.16
CA LEU A 222 10.57 -6.05 7.77
C LEU A 222 9.55 -6.95 7.06
N SER A 223 8.30 -7.00 7.54
CA SER A 223 7.23 -7.78 6.91
C SER A 223 6.83 -7.24 5.53
N LEU A 224 7.02 -5.94 5.29
CA LEU A 224 6.75 -5.28 4.01
C LEU A 224 7.91 -5.39 3.03
N LEU A 225 9.13 -5.68 3.49
CA LEU A 225 10.33 -5.85 2.66
C LEU A 225 10.13 -6.82 1.47
N PRO A 226 9.56 -8.04 1.63
CA PRO A 226 9.34 -8.94 0.49
C PRO A 226 8.36 -8.36 -0.53
N TRP A 227 7.34 -7.63 -0.08
CA TRP A 227 6.37 -6.97 -0.95
C TRP A 227 6.98 -5.81 -1.71
N MET A 228 7.83 -5.00 -1.05
CA MET A 228 8.62 -3.98 -1.73
C MET A 228 9.54 -4.60 -2.78
N GLY A 229 10.25 -5.68 -2.44
CA GLY A 229 11.09 -6.42 -3.38
C GLY A 229 10.32 -6.91 -4.61
N LEU A 230 9.13 -7.48 -4.40
CA LEU A 230 8.26 -7.92 -5.49
C LEU A 230 7.78 -6.75 -6.36
N SER A 231 7.42 -5.61 -5.75
CA SER A 231 7.03 -4.41 -6.49
C SER A 231 8.17 -3.84 -7.34
N PHE A 232 9.41 -3.84 -6.83
CA PHE A 232 10.58 -3.42 -7.58
C PHE A 232 10.89 -4.37 -8.73
N LEU A 233 10.69 -5.68 -8.53
CA LEU A 233 10.89 -6.68 -9.58
C LEU A 233 9.87 -6.50 -10.70
N VAL A 234 8.59 -6.28 -10.37
CA VAL A 234 7.53 -5.96 -11.34
C VAL A 234 7.84 -4.67 -12.09
N LEU A 235 8.28 -3.63 -11.39
CA LEU A 235 8.67 -2.36 -12.02
C LEU A 235 9.85 -2.54 -12.97
N ALA A 236 10.87 -3.30 -12.57
CA ALA A 236 12.04 -3.61 -13.40
C ALA A 236 11.63 -4.39 -14.66
N ALA A 237 10.73 -5.37 -14.53
CA ALA A 237 10.19 -6.12 -15.66
C ALA A 237 9.39 -5.22 -16.62
N ALA A 238 8.57 -4.31 -16.08
CA ALA A 238 7.81 -3.35 -16.88
C ALA A 238 8.74 -2.40 -17.66
N LEU A 239 9.78 -1.87 -17.00
CA LEU A 239 10.77 -1.02 -17.65
C LEU A 239 11.57 -1.77 -18.72
N ALA A 240 11.95 -3.03 -18.47
CA ALA A 240 12.63 -3.86 -19.46
C ALA A 240 11.74 -4.09 -20.70
N TRP A 241 10.46 -4.41 -20.51
CA TRP A 241 9.50 -4.56 -21.61
C TRP A 241 9.30 -3.24 -22.38
N GLN A 242 9.21 -2.11 -21.68
CA GLN A 242 9.08 -0.82 -22.35
C GLN A 242 10.34 -0.50 -23.18
N GLY A 243 11.52 -0.86 -22.68
CA GLY A 243 12.79 -0.76 -23.40
C GLY A 243 12.82 -1.58 -24.69
N THR A 244 12.32 -2.82 -24.69
CA THR A 244 12.26 -3.63 -25.92
C THR A 244 11.34 -2.98 -26.95
N ARG A 245 10.19 -2.45 -26.50
CA ARG A 245 9.24 -1.77 -27.40
C ARG A 245 9.82 -0.50 -28.02
N TRP A 246 10.55 0.31 -27.25
CA TRP A 246 11.26 1.47 -27.79
C TRP A 246 12.37 1.08 -28.76
N SER A 247 13.08 -0.03 -28.50
CA SER A 247 14.12 -0.51 -29.42
C SER A 247 13.54 -0.97 -30.77
N GLU A 248 12.36 -1.60 -30.76
CA GLU A 248 11.64 -1.97 -31.99
C GLU A 248 11.18 -0.72 -32.75
N GLN A 249 10.61 0.26 -32.05
CA GLN A 249 10.20 1.53 -32.67
C GLN A 249 11.39 2.27 -33.28
N ALA A 250 12.52 2.35 -32.58
CA ALA A 250 13.74 2.97 -33.11
C ALA A 250 14.21 2.29 -34.40
N ARG A 251 14.24 0.94 -34.43
CA ARG A 251 14.59 0.18 -35.64
C ARG A 251 13.64 0.46 -36.80
N THR A 252 12.33 0.55 -36.55
CA THR A 252 11.37 0.87 -37.62
C THR A 252 11.55 2.29 -38.16
N LEU A 253 11.94 3.25 -37.30
CA LEU A 253 12.22 4.63 -37.72
C LEU A 253 13.53 4.72 -38.51
N GLU A 254 14.57 4.00 -38.09
CA GLU A 254 15.83 3.89 -38.84
C GLU A 254 15.60 3.27 -40.22
N GLN A 255 14.77 2.23 -40.33
CA GLN A 255 14.39 1.63 -41.61
C GLN A 255 13.67 2.63 -42.52
N ARG A 256 12.68 3.36 -41.99
CA ARG A 256 11.97 4.39 -42.77
C ARG A 256 12.88 5.53 -43.23
N LEU A 257 13.82 5.94 -42.37
CA LEU A 257 14.83 6.94 -42.75
C LEU A 257 15.78 6.42 -43.84
N ALA A 258 16.15 5.15 -43.79
CA ALA A 258 16.95 4.53 -44.84
C ALA A 258 16.18 4.45 -46.16
N GLU A 259 14.90 4.06 -46.14
CA GLU A 259 14.02 4.05 -47.31
C GLU A 259 13.85 5.46 -47.91
N GLN A 260 13.62 6.48 -47.07
CA GLN A 260 13.52 7.87 -47.53
C GLN A 260 14.82 8.37 -48.15
N ARG A 261 15.98 8.00 -47.61
CA ARG A 261 17.28 8.36 -48.21
C ARG A 261 17.46 7.75 -49.59
N ILE A 262 17.00 6.52 -49.81
CA ILE A 262 17.02 5.89 -51.14
C ILE A 262 16.07 6.64 -52.08
N ALA A 263 14.84 6.95 -51.66
CA ALA A 263 13.88 7.68 -52.47
C ALA A 263 14.33 9.11 -52.83
N VAL A 264 15.04 9.79 -51.93
CA VAL A 264 15.65 11.11 -52.23
C VAL A 264 16.80 10.97 -53.22
N ALA A 265 17.63 9.93 -53.12
CA ALA A 265 18.67 9.66 -54.12
C ALA A 265 18.08 9.37 -55.51
N ASP A 266 16.95 8.68 -55.58
CA ASP A 266 16.20 8.48 -56.84
C ASP A 266 15.64 9.81 -57.38
N LEU A 267 15.16 10.70 -56.51
CA LEU A 267 14.73 12.05 -56.91
C LEU A 267 15.89 12.88 -57.46
N ASP A 268 17.08 12.81 -56.86
CA ASP A 268 18.28 13.47 -57.38
C ASP A 268 18.67 12.91 -58.77
N GLU A 269 18.50 11.60 -59.02
CA GLU A 269 18.71 11.01 -60.34
C GLU A 269 17.66 11.49 -61.35
N VAL A 270 16.39 11.58 -60.94
CA VAL A 270 15.29 12.11 -61.78
C VAL A 270 15.51 13.59 -62.08
N GLU A 271 15.96 14.39 -61.11
CA GLU A 271 16.30 15.80 -61.31
C GLU A 271 17.49 15.95 -62.27
N ALA A 272 18.52 15.11 -62.13
CA ALA A 272 19.63 15.08 -63.08
C ALA A 272 19.18 14.68 -64.51
N ARG A 273 18.21 13.76 -64.64
CA ARG A 273 17.58 13.44 -65.95
C ARG A 273 16.74 14.59 -66.48
N LEU A 274 15.95 15.25 -65.63
CA LEU A 274 15.14 16.41 -66.00
C LEU A 274 16.02 17.56 -66.45
N GLN A 275 17.09 17.90 -65.74
CA GLN A 275 18.04 18.95 -66.16
C GLN A 275 18.70 18.62 -67.50
N ARG A 276 19.08 17.36 -67.75
CA ARG A 276 19.57 16.92 -69.09
C ARG A 276 18.50 17.07 -70.17
N THR A 277 17.23 16.82 -69.85
CA THR A 277 16.10 16.95 -70.77
C THR A 277 15.73 18.42 -70.99
N HIS A 278 15.89 19.26 -69.97
CA HIS A 278 15.61 20.70 -70.00
C HIS A 278 16.67 21.46 -70.78
N GLN A 279 17.95 21.04 -70.74
CA GLN A 279 18.99 21.52 -71.66
C GLN A 279 18.69 21.16 -73.14
N GLY A 280 17.82 20.19 -73.40
CA GLY A 280 17.38 19.80 -74.74
C GLY A 280 16.07 20.44 -75.21
N SER A 281 15.32 21.14 -74.35
CA SER A 281 13.97 21.63 -74.69
C SER A 281 13.69 23.00 -74.09
N ILE A 282 14.13 24.05 -74.79
CA ILE A 282 13.56 25.39 -74.65
C ILE A 282 12.44 25.51 -75.68
N ALA A 283 11.20 25.36 -75.22
CA ALA A 283 10.01 26.07 -75.69
C ALA A 283 8.74 25.28 -75.33
N THR A 284 7.93 25.80 -74.41
CA THR A 284 6.46 25.83 -74.54
C THR A 284 5.85 26.70 -73.43
N ALA A 285 4.93 27.56 -73.84
CA ALA A 285 4.31 28.61 -73.03
C ALA A 285 3.30 28.11 -71.97
N GLU A 286 3.11 26.79 -71.87
CA GLU A 286 2.15 26.17 -70.94
C GLU A 286 2.65 26.19 -69.48
N GLN A 287 3.97 26.14 -69.26
CA GLN A 287 4.57 26.16 -67.92
C GLN A 287 4.49 27.53 -67.22
N ALA A 288 4.17 28.62 -67.94
CA ALA A 288 4.01 29.94 -67.34
C ALA A 288 2.69 30.08 -66.54
N ALA A 289 1.66 29.30 -66.88
CA ALA A 289 0.37 29.34 -66.21
C ALA A 289 0.43 28.67 -64.81
N ASP A 290 1.14 27.55 -64.69
CA ASP A 290 1.33 26.86 -63.41
C ASP A 290 2.16 27.69 -62.41
N VAL A 291 3.12 28.48 -62.91
CA VAL A 291 3.92 29.38 -62.07
C VAL A 291 3.08 30.56 -61.54
N LEU A 292 2.13 31.06 -62.32
CA LEU A 292 1.20 32.11 -61.88
C LEU A 292 0.20 31.58 -60.83
N ALA A 293 -0.31 30.35 -60.98
CA ALA A 293 -1.19 29.71 -60.00
C ALA A 293 -0.47 29.46 -58.65
N LEU A 294 0.82 29.12 -58.68
CA LEU A 294 1.65 28.97 -57.48
C LEU A 294 1.90 30.30 -56.75
N LEU A 295 2.06 31.40 -57.48
CA LEU A 295 2.21 32.75 -56.91
C LEU A 295 0.91 33.27 -56.27
N GLU A 296 -0.25 32.96 -56.86
CA GLU A 296 -1.55 33.29 -56.28
C GLU A 296 -1.78 32.54 -54.95
N LEU A 297 -1.45 31.24 -54.90
CA LEU A 297 -1.49 30.43 -53.68
C LEU A 297 -0.52 30.92 -52.59
N GLN A 298 0.66 31.43 -52.96
CA GLN A 298 1.58 32.08 -52.02
C GLN A 298 1.00 33.40 -51.48
N SER A 299 0.38 34.22 -52.33
CA SER A 299 -0.21 35.49 -51.92
C SER A 299 -1.39 35.34 -50.94
N LEU A 300 -2.14 34.24 -51.04
CA LEU A 300 -3.20 33.88 -50.09
C LEU A 300 -2.63 33.40 -48.74
N ARG A 301 -1.48 32.73 -48.76
CA ARG A 301 -0.80 32.22 -47.56
C ARG A 301 -0.21 33.33 -46.69
N ASP A 302 0.21 34.44 -47.29
CA ASP A 302 0.76 35.61 -46.58
C ASP A 302 -0.30 36.46 -45.86
N ARG A 303 -1.59 36.28 -46.18
CA ARG A 303 -2.69 37.02 -45.53
C ARG A 303 -3.07 36.44 -44.18
N VAL A 304 -2.78 35.18 -43.89
CA VAL A 304 -3.17 34.50 -42.64
C VAL A 304 -1.97 34.44 -41.68
N PRO A 305 -2.11 34.83 -40.40
CA PRO A 305 -1.02 34.69 -39.44
C PRO A 305 -0.60 33.22 -39.32
N PRO A 306 0.71 32.94 -39.14
CA PRO A 306 1.16 31.57 -38.95
C PRO A 306 0.46 30.96 -37.73
N LEU A 307 0.02 29.70 -37.85
CA LEU A 307 -0.76 28.98 -36.82
C LEU A 307 -0.22 29.17 -35.38
N PRO A 308 1.10 29.12 -35.10
CA PRO A 308 1.63 29.33 -33.75
C PRO A 308 1.31 30.71 -33.15
N ARG A 309 1.14 31.73 -34.01
CA ARG A 309 0.75 33.08 -33.58
C ARG A 309 -0.72 33.12 -33.17
N LEU A 310 -1.61 32.49 -33.95
CA LEU A 310 -3.04 32.36 -33.63
C LEU A 310 -3.24 31.65 -32.28
N VAL A 311 -2.57 30.51 -32.08
CA VAL A 311 -2.63 29.76 -30.81
C VAL A 311 -2.12 30.62 -29.64
N ARG A 312 -1.01 31.34 -29.82
CA ARG A 312 -0.44 32.21 -28.78
C ARG A 312 -1.36 33.39 -28.43
N ASP A 313 -2.03 33.96 -29.43
CA ASP A 313 -2.98 35.06 -29.22
C ASP A 313 -4.22 34.59 -28.48
N VAL A 314 -4.70 33.37 -28.72
CA VAL A 314 -5.77 32.75 -27.92
C VAL A 314 -5.31 32.49 -26.49
N GLN A 315 -4.15 31.85 -26.31
CA GLN A 315 -3.62 31.50 -25.00
C GLN A 315 -3.42 32.72 -24.09
N ARG A 316 -2.96 33.83 -24.66
CA ARG A 316 -2.77 35.10 -23.92
C ARG A 316 -4.07 35.87 -23.69
N SER A 317 -5.18 35.47 -24.29
CA SER A 317 -6.51 36.08 -24.08
C SER A 317 -7.34 35.30 -23.07
N LEU A 318 -6.91 34.12 -22.66
CA LEU A 318 -7.62 33.29 -21.67
C LEU A 318 -7.48 33.89 -20.25
N PRO A 319 -8.60 34.28 -19.61
CA PRO A 319 -8.60 34.68 -18.21
C PRO A 319 -8.27 33.51 -17.27
N GLU A 320 -7.76 33.82 -16.08
CA GLU A 320 -7.53 32.80 -15.05
C GLU A 320 -8.85 32.11 -14.64
N GLY A 321 -8.84 30.78 -14.70
CA GLY A 321 -9.98 29.92 -14.35
C GLY A 321 -10.93 29.57 -15.50
N LEU A 322 -10.57 29.87 -16.75
CA LEU A 322 -11.17 29.26 -17.95
C LEU A 322 -10.25 28.15 -18.46
N ALA A 323 -10.79 26.93 -18.62
CA ALA A 323 -10.07 25.79 -19.16
C ALA A 323 -10.45 25.60 -20.63
N LEU A 324 -9.49 25.76 -21.54
CA LEU A 324 -9.69 25.47 -22.96
C LEU A 324 -9.58 23.96 -23.19
N GLN A 325 -10.63 23.36 -23.74
CA GLN A 325 -10.67 21.92 -24.06
C GLN A 325 -10.24 21.67 -25.50
N GLU A 326 -10.71 22.50 -26.44
CA GLU A 326 -10.45 22.33 -27.86
C GLU A 326 -10.26 23.69 -28.55
N LEU A 327 -9.31 23.70 -29.49
CA LEU A 327 -8.99 24.83 -30.36
C LEU A 327 -8.89 24.31 -31.78
N SER A 328 -9.86 24.66 -32.60
CA SER A 328 -9.91 24.29 -34.01
C SER A 328 -9.76 25.52 -34.88
N VAL A 329 -8.80 25.49 -35.81
CA VAL A 329 -8.58 26.58 -36.76
C VAL A 329 -8.96 26.08 -38.15
N VAL A 330 -9.98 26.70 -38.73
CA VAL A 330 -10.43 26.44 -40.09
C VAL A 330 -10.02 27.63 -40.94
N VAL A 331 -9.27 27.37 -42.01
CA VAL A 331 -8.87 28.40 -42.98
C VAL A 331 -9.61 28.11 -44.27
N GLU A 332 -10.56 28.97 -44.61
CA GLU A 332 -11.38 28.87 -45.82
C GLU A 332 -11.39 30.24 -46.51
N ASP A 333 -11.15 30.26 -47.83
CA ASP A 333 -11.14 31.48 -48.65
C ASP A 333 -10.25 32.63 -48.12
N GLY A 334 -9.11 32.29 -47.52
CA GLY A 334 -8.18 33.28 -46.95
C GLY A 334 -8.65 33.92 -45.64
N VAL A 335 -9.70 33.38 -45.04
CA VAL A 335 -10.23 33.79 -43.73
C VAL A 335 -9.91 32.70 -42.72
N ALA A 336 -9.22 33.06 -41.64
CA ALA A 336 -8.97 32.16 -40.53
C ALA A 336 -10.09 32.27 -39.49
N MET A 337 -10.87 31.21 -39.34
CA MET A 337 -11.86 31.04 -38.29
C MET A 337 -11.26 30.18 -37.17
N VAL A 338 -11.34 30.69 -35.95
CA VAL A 338 -10.90 30.01 -34.74
C VAL A 338 -12.13 29.64 -33.92
N VAL A 339 -12.34 28.35 -33.71
CA VAL A 339 -13.39 27.80 -32.86
C VAL A 339 -12.76 27.36 -31.54
N LEU A 340 -13.30 27.90 -30.45
CA LEU A 340 -12.82 27.71 -29.09
C LEU A 340 -13.90 26.98 -28.30
N THR A 341 -13.54 25.85 -27.67
CA THR A 341 -14.44 25.11 -26.79
C THR A 341 -13.77 24.95 -25.43
N GLY A 342 -14.48 25.27 -24.36
CA GLY A 342 -13.90 25.21 -23.01
C GLY A 342 -14.94 25.12 -21.89
N SER A 343 -14.44 24.99 -20.66
CA SER A 343 -15.25 24.99 -19.44
C SER A 343 -14.82 26.08 -18.46
N SER A 344 -15.79 26.56 -17.68
CA SER A 344 -15.61 27.55 -16.61
C SER A 344 -16.06 26.95 -15.28
N ALA A 345 -15.20 27.04 -14.25
CA ALA A 345 -15.44 26.46 -12.92
C ALA A 345 -16.41 27.28 -12.04
N ALA A 346 -17.03 28.33 -12.57
CA ALA A 346 -17.89 29.22 -11.80
C ALA A 346 -19.31 28.67 -11.63
N PHE A 347 -19.68 28.40 -10.38
CA PHE A 347 -21.04 28.12 -9.94
C PHE A 347 -21.82 29.46 -9.92
N TYR A 348 -22.78 29.67 -10.83
CA TYR A 348 -23.66 30.86 -10.99
C TYR A 348 -23.13 32.07 -11.82
N PRO A 349 -24.01 32.92 -12.41
CA PRO A 349 -23.95 33.32 -13.82
C PRO A 349 -23.32 34.69 -14.04
N THR A 350 -22.09 34.91 -13.59
CA THR A 350 -21.34 36.06 -14.10
C THR A 350 -20.60 35.65 -15.36
N MET A 351 -21.20 35.94 -16.52
CA MET A 351 -20.61 35.80 -17.88
C MET A 351 -19.40 36.75 -18.10
N GLU A 352 -18.78 37.18 -17.01
CA GLU A 352 -17.78 38.23 -16.96
C GLU A 352 -16.46 37.74 -17.53
N LYS A 353 -16.13 36.46 -17.31
CA LYS A 353 -14.90 35.85 -17.84
C LYS A 353 -15.00 35.61 -19.35
N GLU A 354 -16.13 35.11 -19.83
CA GLU A 354 -16.40 34.93 -21.26
C GLU A 354 -16.43 36.27 -21.98
N ARG A 355 -17.03 37.31 -21.36
CA ARG A 355 -17.01 38.68 -21.89
C ARG A 355 -15.60 39.25 -21.97
N HIS A 356 -14.77 39.03 -20.94
CA HIS A 356 -13.35 39.41 -20.97
C HIS A 356 -12.58 38.69 -22.08
N LEU A 357 -12.86 37.41 -22.33
CA LEU A 357 -12.26 36.66 -23.44
C LEU A 357 -12.65 37.25 -24.80
N VAL A 358 -13.93 37.55 -25.01
CA VAL A 358 -14.44 38.20 -26.23
C VAL A 358 -13.74 39.55 -26.46
N GLU A 359 -13.64 40.37 -25.42
CA GLU A 359 -13.00 41.68 -25.49
C GLU A 359 -11.50 41.58 -25.78
N ALA A 360 -10.79 40.67 -25.13
CA ALA A 360 -9.36 40.42 -25.34
C ALA A 360 -9.07 39.90 -26.76
N LEU A 361 -9.96 39.08 -27.33
CA LEU A 361 -9.90 38.65 -28.73
C LEU A 361 -10.18 39.82 -29.69
N GLY A 362 -11.17 40.67 -29.38
CA GLY A 362 -11.46 41.90 -30.11
C GLY A 362 -10.25 42.82 -30.24
N GLN A 363 -9.53 43.05 -29.13
CA GLN A 363 -8.31 43.86 -29.09
C GLN A 363 -7.17 43.30 -29.96
N ARG A 364 -7.21 42.01 -30.33
CA ARG A 364 -6.21 41.35 -31.18
C ARG A 364 -6.64 41.18 -32.65
N GLY A 365 -7.76 41.78 -33.04
CA GLY A 365 -8.25 41.73 -34.43
C GLY A 365 -9.14 40.53 -34.73
N TYR A 366 -9.67 39.85 -33.71
CA TYR A 366 -10.66 38.80 -33.90
C TYR A 366 -12.06 39.39 -33.75
N ARG A 367 -12.97 39.04 -34.67
CA ARG A 367 -14.39 39.34 -34.57
C ARG A 367 -15.13 38.08 -34.18
N VAL A 368 -15.77 38.08 -33.01
CA VAL A 368 -16.61 36.97 -32.58
C VAL A 368 -17.89 36.94 -33.41
N VAL A 369 -18.17 35.80 -34.03
CA VAL A 369 -19.31 35.59 -34.94
C VAL A 369 -20.41 34.82 -34.26
N ASP A 370 -20.04 33.84 -33.44
CA ASP A 370 -20.98 33.02 -32.69
C ASP A 370 -20.46 32.75 -31.28
N GLN A 371 -21.39 32.72 -30.32
CA GLN A 371 -21.14 32.45 -28.92
C GLN A 371 -22.31 31.63 -28.36
N THR A 372 -22.06 30.35 -28.10
CA THR A 372 -23.01 29.46 -27.45
C THR A 372 -22.50 29.06 -26.08
N ILE A 373 -23.35 29.20 -25.06
CA ILE A 373 -23.02 28.86 -23.68
C ILE A 373 -24.09 27.90 -23.18
N GLN A 374 -23.65 26.73 -22.73
CA GLN A 374 -24.52 25.68 -22.20
C GLN A 374 -24.19 25.47 -20.73
N ALA A 375 -25.21 25.58 -19.88
CA ALA A 375 -25.08 25.27 -18.47
C ALA A 375 -25.05 23.75 -18.30
N GLY A 376 -23.94 23.20 -17.79
CA GLY A 376 -23.81 21.78 -17.52
C GLY A 376 -24.49 21.39 -16.21
N ASN A 377 -25.10 20.21 -16.19
CA ASN A 377 -25.74 19.65 -14.99
C ASN A 377 -24.76 19.37 -13.83
N SER A 378 -23.45 19.36 -14.11
CA SER A 378 -22.37 19.14 -13.14
C SER A 378 -21.94 20.41 -12.40
N GLY A 379 -22.53 21.57 -12.69
CA GLY A 379 -22.09 22.86 -12.14
C GLY A 379 -20.91 23.48 -12.89
N GLU A 380 -20.48 22.88 -14.00
CA GLU A 380 -19.55 23.49 -14.96
C GLU A 380 -20.33 24.06 -16.14
N ASN A 381 -19.97 25.28 -16.58
CA ASN A 381 -20.53 25.85 -17.81
C ASN A 381 -19.58 25.55 -18.95
N THR A 382 -20.09 25.03 -20.06
CA THR A 382 -19.33 24.86 -21.30
C THR A 382 -19.64 26.00 -22.26
N PHE A 383 -18.60 26.59 -22.85
CA PHE A 383 -18.75 27.63 -23.86
C PHE A 383 -18.15 27.16 -25.19
N SER A 384 -18.78 27.57 -26.28
CA SER A 384 -18.24 27.47 -27.64
C SER A 384 -18.28 28.86 -28.28
N LEU A 385 -17.14 29.29 -28.80
CA LEU A 385 -16.96 30.62 -29.38
C LEU A 385 -16.27 30.50 -30.73
N ALA A 386 -16.89 31.07 -31.77
CA ALA A 386 -16.32 31.15 -33.11
C ALA A 386 -15.88 32.58 -33.39
N ALA A 387 -14.60 32.78 -33.68
CA ALA A 387 -14.03 34.08 -33.98
C ALA A 387 -13.28 34.08 -35.31
N ILE A 388 -13.54 35.09 -36.14
CA ILE A 388 -12.85 35.29 -37.41
C ILE A 388 -11.73 36.30 -37.22
N TRP A 389 -10.53 35.96 -37.69
CA TRP A 389 -9.43 36.92 -37.74
C TRP A 389 -9.60 37.84 -38.97
N ARG A 390 -9.86 39.13 -38.72
CA ARG A 390 -9.82 40.20 -39.73
C ARG A 390 -8.61 41.04 -39.35
N GLY A 391 -7.52 40.93 -40.10
CA GLY A 391 -6.24 41.54 -39.75
C GLY A 391 -6.32 42.95 -39.15
N ALA A 392 -5.47 43.23 -38.18
CA ALA A 392 -5.47 44.50 -37.46
C ALA A 392 -5.31 45.70 -38.42
N ARG A 393 -6.36 46.53 -38.47
CA ARG A 393 -6.57 47.75 -39.29
C ARG A 393 -7.02 47.55 -40.73
N GLY A 394 -8.34 47.68 -40.90
CA GLY A 394 -8.97 48.32 -42.05
C GLY A 394 -10.15 49.14 -41.51
N GLU A 395 -10.12 50.45 -41.75
CA GLU A 395 -11.01 51.49 -41.20
C GLU A 395 -12.50 51.20 -41.32
N ASP A 396 -13.23 51.67 -40.30
CA ASP A 396 -14.65 51.97 -40.32
C ASP A 396 -15.02 52.78 -41.57
N SER A 397 -15.81 52.19 -42.45
CA SER A 397 -16.70 52.92 -43.36
C SER A 397 -17.89 52.05 -43.73
N ASP A 398 -18.83 51.90 -42.78
CA ASP A 398 -20.26 51.87 -43.12
C ASP A 398 -21.09 51.94 -41.83
N ASP A 399 -21.28 53.16 -41.34
CA ASP A 399 -22.28 53.47 -40.33
C ASP A 399 -23.53 53.97 -41.09
N THR A 400 -24.41 53.03 -41.45
CA THR A 400 -25.74 53.35 -42.00
C THR A 400 -26.75 53.34 -40.85
N PRO A 401 -27.42 54.47 -40.51
CA PRO A 401 -28.36 54.49 -39.40
C PRO A 401 -29.69 53.82 -39.80
N ALA A 402 -30.09 52.82 -39.02
CA ALA A 402 -31.38 52.17 -39.13
C ALA A 402 -32.51 53.12 -38.72
N THR A 403 -33.42 53.34 -39.66
CA THR A 403 -34.68 54.06 -39.51
C THR A 403 -35.62 53.26 -38.60
N THR A 404 -36.04 53.86 -37.49
CA THR A 404 -37.05 53.29 -36.59
C THR A 404 -38.44 53.49 -37.21
N GLY A 405 -39.04 52.42 -37.72
CA GLY A 405 -40.44 52.36 -38.16
C GLY A 405 -41.35 51.94 -37.00
N ALA A 406 -42.40 52.72 -36.78
CA ALA A 406 -43.36 52.57 -35.69
C ALA A 406 -44.51 51.58 -36.02
N ARG A 407 -44.87 50.78 -35.00
CA ARG A 407 -46.23 50.35 -34.58
C ARG A 407 -47.05 49.42 -35.52
N PRO A 408 -48.11 48.73 -35.01
CA PRO A 408 -48.78 48.85 -33.69
C PRO A 408 -48.53 47.71 -32.71
#